data_AF-J0LDD7-F1
#
_entry.id   AF-J0LDD7-F1
#
_cell.length_a   1.000
_cell.length_b   1.000
_cell.length_c   1.000
_cell.angle_alpha   90.00
_cell.angle_beta   90.00
_cell.angle_gamma   90.00
#
_symmetry.space_group_name_H-M   'P 1'
#
loop_
_entity.id
_entity.type
_entity.pdbx_description
1 polymer ?
#
loop_
_entity_poly.entity_id
_entity_poly.type
_entity_poly.pdbx_seq_one_letter_code
_entity_poly.pdbx_strand_id
1 'polypeptide(L)'
;MCEQDINRDSGLYGELVRPSLRIPSPPLSDAATTARDRAVASRALQAGTRVLAAEPAALALLPALKGAWCDWCVRAAPNLRRCSRCAAYYYCDAKCTSCLSKYVRVLS
;
A
#
# COMPACT_ATOMS: atom_id res chain seq x y z
N MET A 1 -6.47 -17.54 10.71
CA MET A 1 -5.92 -17.82 9.37
C MET A 1 -6.49 -16.79 8.40
N CYS A 2 -5.68 -15.81 8.00
CA CYS A 2 -5.99 -14.87 6.90
C CYS A 2 -4.91 -15.01 5.82
N GLU A 3 -4.44 -16.24 5.62
CA GLU A 3 -3.63 -16.61 4.48
C GLU A 3 -4.57 -17.18 3.43
N GLN A 4 -4.24 -16.90 2.18
CA GLN A 4 -4.83 -17.40 0.94
C GLN A 4 -5.76 -16.42 0.22
N ASP A 5 -5.38 -16.22 -1.05
CA ASP A 5 -6.10 -15.59 -2.16
C ASP A 5 -5.94 -14.08 -2.39
N ILE A 6 -4.72 -13.63 -2.72
CA ILE A 6 -4.57 -12.43 -3.56
C ILE A 6 -3.53 -12.68 -4.66
N ASN A 7 -3.86 -13.63 -5.53
CA ASN A 7 -3.29 -13.73 -6.86
C ASN A 7 -4.34 -13.13 -7.81
N ARG A 8 -4.29 -11.83 -8.12
CA ARG A 8 -4.90 -11.32 -9.37
C ARG A 8 -4.52 -9.89 -9.73
N ASP A 9 -4.17 -9.77 -11.00
CA ASP A 9 -3.89 -8.56 -11.76
C ASP A 9 -4.86 -7.41 -11.49
N SER A 10 -4.29 -6.24 -11.19
CA SER A 10 -4.89 -4.98 -11.56
C SER A 10 -3.78 -3.95 -11.74
N GLY A 11 -3.15 -3.98 -12.91
CA GLY A 11 -2.47 -2.81 -13.43
C GLY A 11 -3.52 -1.72 -13.57
N LEU A 12 -3.38 -0.63 -12.81
CA LEU A 12 -4.07 0.66 -12.96
C LEU A 12 -3.57 1.60 -11.83
N TYR A 13 -2.26 1.86 -11.78
CA TYR A 13 -1.78 3.09 -11.15
C TYR A 13 -1.60 4.12 -12.26
N GLY A 14 -2.73 4.76 -12.61
CA GLY A 14 -2.73 5.98 -13.39
C GLY A 14 -1.93 7.06 -12.67
N GLU A 15 -1.20 7.81 -13.46
CA GLU A 15 -0.30 8.90 -13.12
C GLU A 15 -1.01 9.98 -12.29
N LEU A 16 -0.94 9.88 -10.96
CA LEU A 16 -1.36 10.95 -10.06
C LEU A 16 -0.12 11.70 -9.57
N VAL A 17 0.10 12.85 -10.20
CA VAL A 17 1.07 13.88 -9.88
C VAL A 17 1.08 14.13 -8.36
N ARG A 18 2.19 13.77 -7.71
CA ARG A 18 2.38 13.88 -6.26
C ARG A 18 2.62 15.36 -5.89
N PRO A 19 1.83 15.98 -5.00
CA PRO A 19 2.35 17.12 -4.25
C PRO A 19 3.51 16.61 -3.39
N SER A 20 4.64 17.30 -3.38
CA SER A 20 5.84 16.91 -2.62
C SER A 20 5.53 16.78 -1.13
N LEU A 21 5.19 15.57 -0.68
CA LEU A 21 5.29 15.19 0.72
C LEU A 21 6.79 15.04 1.02
N ARG A 22 7.42 16.13 1.49
CA ARG A 22 8.74 16.07 2.10
C ARG A 22 8.59 15.35 3.44
N ILE A 23 8.83 14.05 3.44
CA ILE A 23 9.09 13.31 4.68
C ILE A 23 10.44 13.84 5.20
N PRO A 24 10.54 14.35 6.45
CA PRO A 24 11.83 14.70 7.02
C PRO A 24 12.69 13.44 7.07
N SER A 25 13.75 13.40 6.29
CA SER A 25 14.76 12.35 6.42
C SER A 25 15.49 12.54 7.75
N PRO A 26 15.76 11.48 8.52
CA PRO A 26 16.65 11.57 9.68
C PRO A 26 18.02 12.12 9.25
N PRO A 27 18.77 12.76 10.16
CA PRO A 27 20.09 13.32 9.83
C PRO A 27 20.97 12.23 9.24
N LEU A 28 21.44 12.48 8.02
CA LEU A 28 22.31 11.60 7.27
C LEU A 28 23.66 11.55 8.02
N SER A 29 23.95 10.43 8.68
CA SER A 29 25.34 10.06 8.90
C SER A 29 25.95 9.71 7.54
N ASP A 30 27.25 9.94 7.35
CA ASP A 30 27.99 9.80 6.09
C ASP A 30 27.99 8.38 5.46
N ALA A 31 27.17 7.47 5.97
CA ALA A 31 26.93 6.12 5.44
C ALA A 31 25.78 6.05 4.41
N ALA A 32 25.09 7.16 4.12
CA ALA A 32 23.86 7.15 3.31
C ALA A 32 24.07 7.21 1.78
N THR A 33 25.29 7.02 1.28
CA THR A 33 25.60 7.14 -0.17
C THR A 33 25.57 5.80 -0.92
N THR A 34 25.41 4.64 -0.26
CA THR A 34 25.57 3.33 -0.92
C THR A 34 24.28 2.61 -1.32
N ALA A 35 23.10 3.12 -0.94
CA ALA A 35 21.84 2.37 -1.09
C ALA A 35 20.98 2.73 -2.31
N ARG A 36 21.33 3.78 -3.09
CA ARG A 36 20.50 4.24 -4.22
C ARG A 36 20.95 3.77 -5.60
N ASP A 37 22.16 3.24 -5.74
CA ASP A 37 22.78 3.03 -7.06
C ASP A 37 22.98 1.55 -7.45
N ARG A 38 22.35 0.58 -6.76
CA ARG A 38 22.64 -0.86 -6.96
C ARG A 38 21.45 -1.82 -7.01
N ALA A 39 20.38 -1.47 -7.73
CA ALA A 39 19.39 -2.46 -8.15
C ALA A 39 19.90 -3.21 -9.39
N VAL A 40 20.71 -4.25 -9.20
CA VAL A 40 21.29 -5.05 -10.29
C VAL A 40 20.65 -6.44 -10.32
N ALA A 41 20.18 -6.87 -11.49
CA ALA A 41 19.68 -8.23 -11.67
C ALA A 41 20.84 -9.23 -11.61
N SER A 42 20.70 -10.30 -10.81
CA SER A 42 21.68 -11.38 -10.73
C SER A 42 21.63 -12.35 -11.91
N ARG A 43 20.65 -12.19 -12.81
CA ARG A 43 20.41 -13.06 -13.97
C ARG A 43 19.69 -12.30 -15.09
N ALA A 44 19.71 -12.86 -16.30
CA ALA A 44 18.90 -12.37 -17.41
C ALA A 44 17.40 -12.48 -17.08
N LEU A 45 16.64 -11.43 -17.39
CA LEU A 45 15.19 -11.36 -17.19
C LEU A 45 14.50 -11.32 -18.55
N GLN A 46 13.47 -12.15 -18.72
CA GLN A 46 12.65 -12.12 -19.93
C GLN A 46 11.59 -11.04 -19.83
N ALA A 47 11.13 -10.50 -20.97
CA ALA A 47 10.03 -9.55 -21.00
C ALA A 47 8.78 -10.14 -20.29
N GLY A 48 8.12 -9.32 -19.46
CA GLY A 48 6.98 -9.76 -18.64
C GLY A 48 7.35 -10.49 -17.35
N THR A 49 8.63 -10.71 -17.05
CA THR A 49 9.05 -11.36 -15.80
C THR A 49 8.80 -10.43 -14.60
N ARG A 50 8.12 -10.96 -13.57
CA ARG A 50 7.98 -10.26 -12.28
C ARG A 50 9.31 -10.26 -11.52
N VAL A 51 9.95 -9.10 -11.44
CA VAL A 51 11.27 -8.92 -10.82
C VAL A 51 11.19 -8.90 -9.30
N LEU A 52 10.18 -8.22 -8.75
CA LEU A 52 9.93 -8.11 -7.32
C LEU A 52 8.42 -8.01 -7.08
N ALA A 53 7.94 -8.66 -6.02
CA ALA A 53 6.63 -8.43 -5.43
C ALA A 53 6.82 -8.41 -3.92
N ALA A 54 6.35 -7.35 -3.27
CA ALA A 54 6.47 -7.19 -1.84
C ALA A 54 5.22 -6.50 -1.31
N GLU A 55 4.83 -6.86 -0.09
CA GLU A 55 3.77 -6.15 0.62
C GLU A 55 4.31 -4.81 1.14
N PRO A 56 3.52 -3.73 1.07
CA PRO A 56 3.94 -2.44 1.60
C PRO A 56 4.08 -2.54 3.13
N ALA A 57 5.15 -1.96 3.67
CA ALA A 57 5.33 -1.86 5.12
C ALA A 57 4.22 -1.02 5.78
N ALA A 58 3.70 -0.03 5.07
CA ALA A 58 2.54 0.76 5.46
C ALA A 58 1.80 1.27 4.21
N LEU A 59 0.48 1.43 4.32
CA LEU A 59 -0.36 1.96 3.25
C LEU A 59 -1.41 2.90 3.84
N ALA A 60 -1.63 4.04 3.17
CA ALA A 60 -2.72 4.96 3.47
C ALA A 60 -3.32 5.50 2.17
N LEU A 61 -4.65 5.57 2.10
CA LEU A 61 -5.35 6.19 0.98
C LEU A 61 -5.27 7.72 1.05
N LEU A 62 -5.15 8.34 -0.13
CA LEU A 62 -5.32 9.78 -0.26
C LEU A 62 -6.76 10.18 0.09
N PRO A 63 -6.99 11.38 0.66
CA PRO A 63 -8.34 11.85 0.99
C PRO A 63 -9.32 11.80 -0.18
N ALA A 64 -8.86 12.09 -1.40
CA ALA A 64 -9.70 12.06 -2.61
C ALA A 64 -10.22 10.64 -2.99
N LEU A 65 -9.61 9.58 -2.47
CA LEU A 65 -10.01 8.19 -2.74
C LEU A 65 -10.91 7.61 -1.64
N LYS A 66 -11.08 8.32 -0.52
CA LYS A 66 -11.89 7.87 0.61
C LYS A 66 -13.36 7.78 0.20
N GLY A 67 -14.03 6.72 0.66
CA GLY A 67 -15.44 6.45 0.33
C GLY A 67 -15.65 5.77 -1.03
N ALA A 68 -14.66 5.79 -1.93
CA ALA A 68 -14.70 5.09 -3.22
C ALA A 68 -13.77 3.86 -3.26
N TRP A 69 -12.67 3.87 -2.50
CA TRP A 69 -11.68 2.79 -2.45
C TRP A 69 -11.57 2.17 -1.06
N CYS A 70 -11.40 0.86 -1.00
CA CYS A 70 -11.20 0.13 0.25
C CYS A 70 -9.82 0.43 0.85
N ASP A 71 -9.79 0.79 2.14
CA ASP A 71 -8.55 1.11 2.86
C ASP A 71 -7.63 -0.10 3.09
N TRP A 72 -8.14 -1.33 2.94
CA TRP A 72 -7.35 -2.55 3.09
C TRP A 72 -6.86 -3.10 1.75
N CYS A 73 -7.79 -3.41 0.83
CA CYS A 73 -7.45 -4.09 -0.42
C CYS A 73 -7.28 -3.15 -1.62
N VAL A 74 -7.44 -1.84 -1.44
CA VAL A 74 -7.21 -0.82 -2.47
C VAL A 74 -8.02 -1.07 -3.75
N ARG A 75 -9.22 -1.65 -3.61
CA ARG A 75 -10.15 -1.81 -4.73
C ARG A 75 -11.25 -0.76 -4.66
N ALA A 76 -11.57 -0.18 -5.80
CA ALA A 76 -12.74 0.67 -5.95
C ALA A 76 -14.02 -0.17 -5.79
N ALA A 77 -14.99 0.32 -5.03
CA ALA A 77 -16.30 -0.31 -4.91
C ALA A 77 -17.39 0.73 -4.60
N PRO A 78 -18.60 0.59 -5.17
CA PRO A 78 -19.65 1.58 -5.01
C PRO A 78 -20.32 1.61 -3.63
N ASN A 79 -20.18 0.55 -2.82
CA ASN A 79 -20.90 0.36 -1.55
C ASN A 79 -19.97 -0.02 -0.40
N LEU A 80 -18.96 0.81 -0.12
CA LEU A 80 -18.04 0.55 0.98
C LEU A 80 -18.70 0.80 2.34
N ARG A 81 -18.41 -0.09 3.29
CA ARG A 81 -18.82 0.02 4.68
C ARG A 81 -17.88 0.96 5.42
N ARG A 82 -18.44 2.02 5.98
CA ARG A 82 -17.72 2.96 6.84
C ARG A 82 -17.46 2.33 8.20
N CYS A 83 -16.27 2.55 8.76
CA CYS A 83 -15.92 2.10 10.09
C CYS A 83 -16.86 2.73 11.14
N SER A 84 -17.57 1.91 11.90
CA SER A 84 -18.54 2.38 12.90
C SER A 84 -17.88 3.10 14.09
N ARG A 85 -16.59 2.87 14.34
CA ARG A 85 -15.88 3.43 15.51
C ARG A 85 -15.30 4.83 15.24
N CYS A 86 -14.55 5.00 14.15
CA CYS A 86 -13.85 6.25 13.86
C CYS A 86 -14.38 6.98 12.62
N ALA A 87 -15.21 6.33 11.81
CA ALA A 87 -15.81 6.91 10.62
C ALA A 87 -14.79 7.43 9.56
N ALA A 88 -13.51 7.10 9.69
CA ALA A 88 -12.42 7.58 8.82
C ALA A 88 -11.96 6.54 7.76
N TYR A 89 -12.34 5.27 7.94
CA TYR A 89 -11.95 4.17 7.07
C TYR A 89 -13.16 3.50 6.42
N TYR A 90 -12.94 2.96 5.22
CA TYR A 90 -13.96 2.36 4.36
C TYR A 90 -13.50 0.98 3.88
N TYR A 91 -14.39 -0.02 3.94
CA TYR A 91 -14.06 -1.41 3.66
C TYR A 91 -15.08 -2.08 2.75
N CYS A 92 -14.65 -3.05 1.94
CA CYS A 92 -15.58 -3.85 1.14
C CYS A 92 -16.53 -4.67 2.03
N ASP A 93 -15.99 -5.32 3.06
CA ASP A 93 -16.70 -6.27 3.89
C ASP A 93 -16.03 -6.43 5.27
N ALA A 94 -16.61 -7.29 6.10
CA ALA A 94 -16.09 -7.58 7.43
C ALA A 94 -14.70 -8.25 7.42
N LYS A 95 -14.32 -8.96 6.34
CA LYS A 95 -12.99 -9.56 6.21
C LYS A 95 -11.95 -8.44 6.11
N CYS A 96 -12.16 -7.47 5.22
CA CYS A 96 -11.28 -6.31 5.06
C CYS A 96 -11.15 -5.50 6.36
N THR A 97 -12.26 -5.31 7.09
CA THR A 97 -12.22 -4.64 8.40
C THR A 97 -11.38 -5.42 9.43
N SER A 98 -11.48 -6.75 9.45
CA SER A 98 -10.75 -7.61 10.40
C SER A 98 -9.26 -7.76 10.10
N CYS A 99 -8.85 -7.58 8.84
CA CYS A 99 -7.45 -7.66 8.45
C CYS A 99 -6.71 -6.33 8.72
N LEU A 100 -7.33 -5.17 8.44
CA LEU A 100 -6.69 -3.87 8.72
C LEU A 100 -6.37 -3.70 10.21
N SER A 101 -7.25 -4.18 11.11
CA SER A 101 -7.04 -4.08 12.57
C SER A 101 -5.82 -4.85 13.09
N LYS A 102 -5.18 -5.69 12.25
CA LYS A 102 -3.94 -6.41 12.58
C LYS A 102 -2.68 -5.66 12.15
N TYR A 103 -2.74 -4.88 11.08
CA TYR A 103 -1.57 -4.21 10.47
C TYR A 103 -1.46 -2.73 10.84
N VAL A 104 -2.58 -2.06 11.12
CA VAL A 104 -2.57 -0.70 11.66
C VAL A 104 -2.87 -0.79 13.16
N ARG A 105 -1.87 -1.24 13.95
CA ARG A 105 -1.85 -0.96 15.38
C ARG A 105 -1.14 0.37 15.59
N VAL A 106 -1.85 1.47 15.41
CA VAL A 106 -1.46 2.73 16.07
C VAL A 106 -1.69 2.49 17.56
N LEU A 107 -0.58 2.49 18.31
CA LEU A 107 -0.54 2.29 19.75
C LEU A 107 -1.50 3.28 20.43
N SER A 108 -2.43 2.75 21.22
CA SER A 108 -3.14 3.48 22.28
C SER A 108 -2.28 3.55 23.52
#